data_AF-A0A969PXE1-F1
#
_entry.id   AF-A0A969PXE1-F1
#
_cell.length_a   1.000
_cell.length_b   1.000
_cell.length_c   1.000
_cell.angle_alpha   90.00
_cell.angle_beta   90.00
_cell.angle_gamma   90.00
#
_symmetry.space_group_name_H-M   'P 1'
#
loop_
_entity.id
_entity.type
_entity.pdbx_description
1 polymer ?
#
loop_
_entity_poly.entity_id
_entity_poly.type
_entity_poly.pdbx_seq_one_letter_code
_entity_poly.pdbx_strand_id
1 'polypeptide(L)'
;MGLTLEARPTIFVYIPKTSARKAFFSLQDEENNHHHQMSVQLPSHGGVIGIQLPQDAPPLQVGKHYKWSLVTICGQTLEPDNPQVTGWVRRVTPDASLTALNSTDSLESVVQLAKKGVGTILSRSSLN
;
A
#
# COMPACT_ATOMS: atom_id res chain seq x y z
N MET A 1 8.72 1.14 -7.17
CA MET A 1 7.58 0.29 -7.58
C MET A 1 7.60 -0.96 -6.73
N GLY A 2 6.49 -1.34 -6.09
CA GLY A 2 6.39 -2.58 -5.31
C GLY A 2 5.64 -3.68 -6.06
N LEU A 3 5.97 -4.94 -5.77
CA LEU A 3 5.32 -6.11 -6.35
C LEU A 3 4.57 -6.90 -5.27
N THR A 4 3.42 -7.45 -5.63
CA THR A 4 2.62 -8.32 -4.76
C THR A 4 2.19 -9.59 -5.49
N LEU A 5 2.03 -10.69 -4.75
CA LEU A 5 1.38 -11.91 -5.23
C LEU A 5 -0.13 -11.88 -4.94
N GLU A 6 -0.54 -11.06 -3.99
CA GLU A 6 -1.89 -11.02 -3.46
C GLU A 6 -2.84 -10.26 -4.39
N ALA A 7 -4.05 -10.78 -4.53
CA ALA A 7 -5.12 -10.08 -5.22
C ALA A 7 -5.56 -8.80 -4.50
N ARG A 8 -5.34 -8.74 -3.18
CA ARG A 8 -5.74 -7.65 -2.30
C ARG A 8 -4.58 -7.42 -1.32
N PRO A 9 -3.56 -6.64 -1.68
CA PRO A 9 -2.37 -6.50 -0.84
C PRO A 9 -2.61 -5.64 0.39
N THR A 10 -1.74 -5.79 1.40
CA THR A 10 -1.48 -4.72 2.38
C THR A 10 -0.40 -3.77 1.85
N ILE A 11 -0.67 -2.46 1.89
CA ILE A 11 0.31 -1.40 1.62
C ILE A 11 0.80 -0.85 2.96
N PHE A 12 2.11 -0.80 3.17
CA PHE A 12 2.67 -0.29 4.41
C PHE A 12 3.23 1.13 4.23
N VAL A 13 2.85 2.02 5.14
CA VAL A 13 3.20 3.43 5.05
C VAL A 13 3.74 3.91 6.38
N TYR A 14 4.88 4.59 6.35
CA TYR A 14 5.36 5.31 7.52
C TYR A 14 4.63 6.66 7.66
N ILE A 15 4.04 6.88 8.81
CA ILE A 15 3.34 8.09 9.21
C ILE A 15 4.18 8.75 10.31
N PRO A 16 4.78 9.93 10.08
CA PRO A 16 5.46 10.67 11.13
C PRO A 16 4.45 11.08 12.22
N LYS A 17 4.96 11.48 13.38
CA LYS A 17 4.11 12.01 14.44
C LYS A 17 3.31 13.20 13.91
N THR A 18 1.99 13.07 13.94
CA THR A 18 1.04 14.06 13.40
C THR A 18 -0.18 14.22 14.30
N SER A 19 -0.80 15.41 14.24
CA SER A 19 -2.11 15.66 14.86
C SER A 19 -3.26 15.05 14.07
N ALA A 20 -3.06 14.76 12.78
CA ALA A 20 -4.05 14.11 11.93
C ALA A 20 -4.49 12.76 12.53
N ARG A 21 -5.79 12.47 12.42
CA ARG A 21 -6.40 11.22 12.93
C ARG A 21 -6.98 10.36 11.83
N LYS A 22 -7.17 10.93 10.65
CA LYS A 22 -7.72 10.26 9.48
C LYS A 22 -6.82 10.52 8.27
N ALA A 23 -6.82 9.56 7.36
CA ALA A 23 -6.30 9.72 6.01
C ALA A 23 -7.31 9.19 5.00
N PHE A 24 -7.20 9.67 3.77
CA PHE A 24 -7.91 9.15 2.63
C PHE A 24 -6.95 8.30 1.79
N PHE A 25 -7.29 7.04 1.59
CA PHE A 25 -6.56 6.13 0.74
C PHE A 25 -7.28 6.01 -0.61
N SER A 26 -6.55 6.08 -1.71
CA SER A 26 -7.08 5.81 -3.05
C SER A 26 -6.14 4.91 -3.84
N LEU A 27 -6.73 4.14 -4.75
CA LEU A 27 -6.08 3.26 -5.70
C LEU A 27 -6.71 3.47 -7.07
N GLN A 28 -5.87 3.63 -8.08
CA GLN A 28 -6.26 3.84 -9.47
C GLN A 28 -5.39 3.01 -10.41
N ASP A 29 -5.90 2.66 -11.58
CA ASP A 29 -5.13 1.96 -12.61
C ASP A 29 -4.23 2.93 -13.41
N GLU A 30 -3.52 2.40 -14.42
CA GLU A 30 -2.61 3.16 -15.29
C GLU A 30 -3.31 4.23 -16.14
N GLU A 31 -4.61 4.07 -16.38
CA GLU A 31 -5.44 5.02 -17.12
C GLU A 31 -6.05 6.08 -16.18
N ASN A 32 -5.72 6.03 -14.88
CA ASN A 32 -6.31 6.83 -13.81
C ASN A 32 -7.79 6.54 -13.54
N ASN A 33 -8.29 5.38 -13.97
CA ASN A 33 -9.62 4.93 -13.57
C ASN A 33 -9.60 4.57 -12.09
N HIS A 34 -10.68 4.94 -11.40
CA HIS A 34 -10.84 4.65 -10.00
C HIS A 34 -10.96 3.13 -9.76
N HIS A 35 -10.07 2.57 -8.94
CA HIS A 35 -10.11 1.15 -8.55
C HIS A 35 -10.70 0.96 -7.16
N HIS A 36 -10.25 1.74 -6.17
CA HIS A 36 -10.79 1.72 -4.81
C HIS A 36 -10.43 2.98 -4.03
N GLN A 37 -11.23 3.32 -3.01
CA GLN A 37 -10.90 4.33 -2.00
C GLN A 37 -11.56 4.03 -0.67
N MET A 38 -10.94 4.48 0.42
CA MET A 38 -11.49 4.38 1.76
C MET A 38 -10.85 5.40 2.71
N SER A 39 -11.52 5.64 3.84
CA SER A 39 -10.92 6.36 4.96
C SER A 39 -10.11 5.41 5.84
N VAL A 40 -8.93 5.84 6.27
CA VAL A 40 -8.00 5.09 7.12
C VAL A 40 -7.82 5.85 8.43
N GLN A 41 -7.92 5.16 9.56
CA GLN A 41 -7.65 5.74 10.87
C GLN A 41 -6.14 5.73 11.13
N LEU A 42 -5.60 6.86 11.61
CA LEU A 42 -4.17 7.01 11.88
C LEU A 42 -3.86 6.87 13.37
N PRO A 43 -2.75 6.21 13.73
CA PRO A 43 -2.30 6.14 15.12
C PRO A 43 -1.81 7.51 15.60
N SER A 44 -2.04 7.81 16.86
CA SER A 44 -1.68 9.11 17.45
C SER A 44 -0.18 9.33 17.66
N HIS A 45 0.60 8.26 17.73
CA HIS A 45 2.03 8.29 18.02
C HIS A 45 2.92 8.31 16.77
N GLY A 46 2.33 8.18 15.57
CA GLY A 46 3.08 7.91 14.34
C GLY A 46 3.61 6.47 14.29
N GLY A 47 4.32 6.10 13.22
CA GLY A 47 4.85 4.76 12.99
C GLY A 47 4.46 4.17 11.65
N VAL A 48 4.74 2.89 11.45
CA VAL A 48 4.35 2.17 10.23
C VAL A 48 2.95 1.60 10.41
N ILE A 49 2.06 1.88 9.46
CA ILE A 49 0.72 1.30 9.40
C ILE A 49 0.60 0.37 8.19
N GLY A 50 -0.20 -0.69 8.33
CA GLY A 50 -0.62 -1.54 7.22
C GLY A 50 -2.03 -1.18 6.76
N ILE A 51 -2.19 -0.91 5.47
CA ILE A 51 -3.46 -0.60 4.81
C ILE A 51 -3.83 -1.79 3.94
N GLN A 52 -4.65 -2.69 4.47
CA GLN A 52 -5.13 -3.87 3.76
C GLN A 52 -6.25 -3.49 2.80
N LEU A 53 -6.14 -3.87 1.53
CA LEU A 53 -7.25 -3.73 0.59
C LEU A 53 -8.40 -4.65 1.03
N PRO A 54 -9.61 -4.12 1.28
CA PRO A 54 -10.71 -4.87 1.91
C PRO A 54 -11.27 -5.94 0.94
N GLN A 55 -12.08 -6.86 1.45
CA GLN A 55 -12.63 -7.98 0.67
C GLN A 55 -13.69 -7.59 -0.36
N ASP A 56 -14.30 -6.42 -0.22
CA ASP A 56 -15.30 -5.85 -1.13
C ASP A 56 -14.69 -5.04 -2.28
N ALA A 57 -13.40 -4.66 -2.20
CA ALA A 57 -12.70 -4.01 -3.31
C ALA A 57 -12.60 -4.94 -4.55
N PRO A 58 -12.35 -4.43 -5.76
CA PRO A 58 -11.99 -5.31 -6.88
C PRO A 58 -10.57 -5.89 -6.67
N PRO A 59 -10.31 -7.16 -7.04
CA PRO A 59 -8.97 -7.72 -6.98
C PRO A 59 -8.04 -7.06 -7.99
N LEU A 60 -6.75 -6.91 -7.64
CA LEU A 60 -5.72 -6.47 -8.57
C LEU A 60 -5.52 -7.54 -9.66
N GLN A 61 -5.46 -7.09 -10.91
CA GLN A 61 -5.18 -7.95 -12.04
C GLN A 61 -3.68 -8.24 -12.13
N VAL A 62 -3.34 -9.48 -12.44
CA VAL A 62 -1.94 -9.89 -12.68
C VAL A 62 -1.39 -9.10 -13.87
N GLY A 63 -0.18 -8.59 -13.74
CA GLY A 63 0.53 -7.85 -14.77
C GLY A 63 0.21 -6.34 -14.80
N LYS A 64 -0.90 -5.89 -14.22
CA LYS A 64 -1.30 -4.48 -14.22
C LYS A 64 -0.65 -3.66 -13.11
N HIS A 65 -0.25 -2.43 -13.43
CA HIS A 65 0.18 -1.46 -12.42
C HIS A 65 -1.02 -0.70 -11.86
N TYR A 66 -0.92 -0.38 -10.58
CA TYR A 66 -1.86 0.47 -9.89
C TYR A 66 -1.10 1.53 -9.11
N LYS A 67 -1.56 2.77 -9.19
CA LYS A 67 -1.05 3.88 -8.39
C LYS A 67 -1.91 4.00 -7.15
N TRP A 68 -1.29 3.97 -5.98
CA TRP A 68 -1.96 4.24 -4.72
C TRP A 68 -1.54 5.60 -4.19
N SER A 69 -2.43 6.21 -3.40
CA SER A 69 -2.13 7.42 -2.65
C SER A 69 -2.74 7.37 -1.26
N LEU A 70 -2.07 8.00 -0.31
CA LEU A 70 -2.57 8.24 1.04
C LEU A 70 -2.41 9.73 1.34
N VAL A 71 -3.53 10.41 1.58
CA VAL A 71 -3.58 11.84 1.91
C VAL A 71 -4.02 11.98 3.35
N THR A 72 -3.25 12.66 4.20
CA THR A 72 -3.61 12.88 5.60
C THR A 72 -4.61 14.03 5.73
N ILE A 73 -5.70 13.83 6.45
CA ILE A 73 -6.72 14.87 6.66
C ILE A 73 -6.33 15.67 7.91
N CYS A 74 -5.79 16.86 7.71
CA CYS A 74 -5.32 17.74 8.79
C CYS A 74 -6.44 18.63 9.36
N GLY A 75 -7.43 19.00 8.54
CA GLY A 75 -8.60 19.80 8.90
C GLY A 75 -9.87 18.96 9.09
N GLN A 76 -11.02 19.55 8.74
CA GLN A 76 -12.31 18.84 8.75
C GLN A 76 -12.56 18.02 7.47
N THR A 77 -11.96 18.47 6.36
CA THR A 77 -12.17 17.92 5.02
C THR A 77 -10.83 17.72 4.30
N LEU A 78 -10.86 16.98 3.19
CA LEU A 78 -9.72 16.81 2.30
C LEU A 78 -9.44 18.13 1.56
N GLU A 79 -8.22 18.66 1.68
CA GLU A 79 -7.79 19.91 1.06
C GLU A 79 -6.61 19.67 0.12
N PRO A 80 -6.42 20.49 -0.95
CA PRO A 80 -5.37 20.27 -1.94
C PRO A 80 -3.93 20.32 -1.40
N ASP A 81 -3.71 21.04 -0.31
CA ASP A 81 -2.43 21.20 0.38
C ASP A 81 -2.19 20.14 1.47
N ASN A 82 -3.15 19.23 1.68
CA ASN A 82 -2.98 18.15 2.63
C ASN A 82 -1.80 17.24 2.24
N PRO A 83 -0.93 16.86 3.20
CA PRO A 83 0.21 16.02 2.88
C PRO A 83 -0.19 14.68 2.28
N GLN A 84 0.54 14.26 1.24
CA GLN A 84 0.27 13.03 0.50
C GLN A 84 1.54 12.22 0.32
N VAL A 85 1.38 10.90 0.37
CA VAL A 85 2.37 9.94 -0.11
C VAL A 85 1.74 9.07 -1.19
N THR A 86 2.52 8.76 -2.22
CA THR A 86 2.07 7.94 -3.34
C THR A 86 3.04 6.80 -3.61
N GLY A 87 2.58 5.81 -4.36
CA GLY A 87 3.42 4.74 -4.84
C GLY A 87 2.74 3.90 -5.90
N TRP A 88 3.49 2.94 -6.43
CA TRP A 88 3.01 2.00 -7.43
C TRP A 88 3.06 0.58 -6.88
N VAL A 89 2.02 -0.20 -7.15
CA VAL A 89 1.93 -1.63 -6.89
C VAL A 89 1.60 -2.37 -8.18
N ARG A 90 2.25 -3.50 -8.42
CA ARG A 90 1.92 -4.41 -9.51
C ARG A 90 1.72 -5.81 -8.96
N ARG A 91 0.62 -6.47 -9.33
CA ARG A 91 0.43 -7.88 -9.01
C ARG A 91 1.20 -8.74 -10.02
N VAL A 92 2.03 -9.64 -9.55
CA VAL A 92 2.78 -10.58 -10.40
C VAL A 92 2.20 -11.98 -10.31
N THR A 93 2.45 -12.79 -11.33
CA THR A 93 2.00 -14.18 -11.38
C THR A 93 2.63 -14.95 -10.22
N PRO A 94 1.84 -15.62 -9.35
CA PRO A 94 2.37 -16.56 -8.39
C PRO A 94 2.97 -17.75 -9.15
N ASP A 95 4.30 -17.86 -9.16
CA ASP A 95 4.95 -19.11 -9.58
C ASP A 95 5.11 -20.05 -8.37
N ALA A 96 5.32 -21.34 -8.62
CA ALA A 96 5.41 -22.34 -7.55
C ALA A 96 6.54 -22.04 -6.54
N SER A 97 7.64 -21.43 -7.01
CA SER A 97 8.76 -21.03 -6.15
C SER A 97 8.41 -19.84 -5.26
N LEU A 98 7.71 -18.84 -5.80
CA LEU A 98 7.25 -17.65 -5.08
C LEU A 98 6.16 -18.00 -4.07
N THR A 99 5.28 -18.93 -4.41
CA THR A 99 4.20 -19.39 -3.53
C THR A 99 4.76 -20.16 -2.34
N ALA A 100 5.73 -21.06 -2.56
CA ALA A 100 6.41 -21.79 -1.49
C ALA A 100 7.15 -20.86 -0.50
N LEU A 101 7.76 -19.78 -1.02
CA LEU A 101 8.41 -18.76 -0.19
C LEU A 101 7.38 -17.94 0.60
N ASN A 102 6.23 -17.62 0.02
CA ASN A 102 5.20 -16.84 0.73
C ASN A 102 4.50 -17.65 1.85
N SER A 103 4.44 -18.98 1.73
CA SER A 103 3.77 -19.85 2.71
C SER A 103 4.63 -20.26 3.90
N THR A 104 5.93 -19.92 3.91
CA THR A 104 6.88 -20.44 4.90
C THR A 104 7.15 -19.50 6.08
N ASP A 105 6.59 -18.27 6.08
CA ASP A 105 6.64 -17.27 7.17
C ASP A 105 8.02 -17.15 7.85
N SER A 106 9.08 -17.37 7.08
CA SER A 106 10.46 -17.40 7.56
C SER A 106 11.22 -16.16 7.10
N LEU A 107 12.15 -15.69 7.94
CA LEU A 107 13.04 -14.57 7.59
C LEU A 107 13.83 -14.86 6.29
N GLU A 108 14.23 -16.10 6.07
CA GLU A 108 14.92 -16.51 4.85
C GLU A 108 14.03 -16.34 3.62
N SER A 109 12.77 -16.74 3.70
CA SER A 109 11.79 -16.56 2.62
C SER A 109 11.53 -15.10 2.31
N VAL A 110 11.44 -14.24 3.34
CA VAL A 110 11.33 -12.78 3.19
C VAL A 110 12.55 -12.22 2.44
N VAL A 111 13.77 -12.66 2.77
CA VAL A 111 14.99 -12.25 2.07
C VAL A 111 14.98 -12.70 0.62
N GLN A 112 14.52 -13.92 0.32
CA GLN A 112 14.43 -14.43 -1.05
C GLN A 112 13.37 -13.68 -1.88
N LEU A 113 12.22 -13.37 -1.30
CA LEU A 113 11.19 -12.54 -1.94
C LEU A 113 11.72 -11.12 -2.23
N ALA A 114 12.40 -10.50 -1.25
CA ALA A 114 13.00 -9.18 -1.41
C ALA A 114 14.06 -9.15 -2.53
N LYS A 115 14.93 -10.17 -2.64
CA LYS A 115 15.89 -10.33 -3.75
C LYS A 115 15.19 -10.42 -5.12
N LYS A 116 13.98 -10.97 -5.16
CA LYS A 116 13.13 -11.04 -6.36
C LYS A 116 12.24 -9.80 -6.56
N GLY A 117 12.38 -8.77 -5.72
CA GLY A 117 11.59 -7.54 -5.78
C GLY A 117 10.13 -7.69 -5.34
N VAL A 118 9.77 -8.84 -4.77
CA VAL A 118 8.42 -9.16 -4.27
C VAL A 118 8.40 -8.90 -2.77
N GLY A 119 7.47 -8.07 -2.29
CA GLY A 119 7.37 -7.78 -0.87
C GLY A 119 6.66 -6.47 -0.54
N THR A 120 6.41 -6.30 0.75
CA THR A 120 5.77 -5.15 1.39
C THR A 120 6.28 -3.82 0.84
N ILE A 121 5.36 -3.03 0.29
CA ILE A 121 5.61 -1.64 -0.07
C ILE A 121 5.86 -0.89 1.24
N LEU A 122 7.09 -0.44 1.48
CA LEU A 122 7.42 0.57 2.48
C LEU A 122 7.60 1.89 1.76
N SER A 123 6.65 2.80 1.93
CA SER A 123 6.81 4.18 1.45
C SER A 123 6.97 5.11 2.64
N ARG A 124 7.97 5.98 2.57
CA ARG A 124 8.17 7.07 3.54
C ARG A 124 7.36 8.27 3.06
N SER A 125 6.38 8.70 3.84
CA SER A 125 5.82 10.03 3.64
C SER A 125 6.84 11.08 4.08
N SER A 126 7.16 12.02 3.19
CA SER A 126 7.96 13.20 3.54
C SER A 126 6.96 14.28 3.97
N LEU A 127 6.74 14.41 5.27
CA LEU A 127 6.03 15.56 5.83
C LEU A 127 7.09 16.67 5.99
N ASN A 128 6.96 17.73 5.21
CA ASN A 128 7.71 18.97 5.41
C ASN A 128 6.74 20.05 5.89
#